data_AF-A0A2J0MMX5-F1
#
_entry.id   AF-A0A2J0MMX5-F1
#
_cell.length_a   1.000
_cell.length_b   1.000
_cell.length_c   1.000
_cell.angle_alpha   90.00
_cell.angle_beta   90.00
_cell.angle_gamma   90.00
#
_symmetry.space_group_name_H-M   'P 1'
#
loop_
_entity.id
_entity.type
_entity.pdbx_description
1 polymer ?
#
loop_
_entity_poly.entity_id
_entity_poly.type
_entity_poly.pdbx_seq_one_letter_code
_entity_poly.pdbx_strand_id
1 'polypeptide(L)'
;MNTAYCRLIGYSRRELLKMKISDLESGKKTKSTAKHLLEIKNIGESRFFTQQRKKDGHIIDIEASANFAKYLGGLVFVFIRDITDSKVAEDELTKNRAASKKILETQLADSYKHLGLINRKISLLLELGKFPKSKKYRQDVIDHILNLAMNISKAPTGYLYGSQKKGKFGLLSYKGIEEEQKEKIKVITSQTVGLLTHLIKEKKLISGDIKRYEAELLVLDNKLEYFVTLPLSKGTALGGFIFLGFNKKTSVDTQDMEFLDVFAMHASNALVKAGILK
;
A
#
# COMPACT_ATOMS: atom_id res chain seq x y z
N MET A 1 49.14 -13.38 -31.76
CA MET A 1 48.44 -13.52 -30.47
C MET A 1 49.44 -13.67 -29.33
N ASN A 2 49.22 -12.93 -28.24
CA ASN A 2 49.95 -13.11 -26.99
C ASN A 2 49.31 -14.24 -26.14
N THR A 3 50.03 -14.69 -25.12
CA THR A 3 49.59 -15.77 -24.22
C THR A 3 48.35 -15.36 -23.41
N ALA A 4 48.23 -14.08 -23.03
CA ALA A 4 47.12 -13.57 -22.24
C ALA A 4 45.77 -13.71 -22.96
N TYR A 5 45.70 -13.34 -24.25
CA TYR A 5 44.47 -13.50 -25.03
C TYR A 5 44.11 -14.97 -25.26
N CYS A 6 45.10 -15.84 -25.49
CA CYS A 6 44.84 -17.29 -25.61
C CYS A 6 44.21 -17.86 -24.33
N ARG A 7 44.67 -17.41 -23.15
CA ARG A 7 44.07 -17.80 -21.85
C ARG A 7 42.66 -17.24 -21.68
N LEU A 8 42.44 -15.97 -22.06
CA LEU A 8 41.13 -15.32 -21.96
C LEU A 8 40.06 -16.04 -22.78
N ILE A 9 40.37 -16.40 -24.03
CA ILE A 9 39.39 -16.96 -24.97
C ILE A 9 39.32 -18.50 -24.94
N GLY A 10 40.33 -19.15 -24.35
CA GLY A 10 40.39 -20.62 -24.20
C GLY A 10 40.88 -21.38 -25.44
N TYR A 11 41.23 -20.68 -26.53
CA TYR A 11 41.84 -21.28 -27.73
C TYR A 11 43.36 -21.18 -27.69
N SER A 12 44.04 -22.20 -28.22
CA SER A 12 45.48 -22.17 -28.42
C SER A 12 45.86 -21.18 -29.53
N ARG A 13 47.11 -20.70 -29.51
CA ARG A 13 47.64 -19.83 -30.57
C ARG A 13 47.50 -20.44 -31.97
N ARG A 14 47.67 -21.75 -32.11
CA ARG A 14 47.57 -22.45 -33.40
C ARG A 14 46.13 -22.48 -33.93
N GLU A 15 45.15 -22.67 -33.04
CA GLU A 15 43.73 -22.61 -33.39
C GLU A 15 43.35 -21.19 -33.78
N LEU A 16 43.73 -20.19 -32.98
CA LEU A 16 43.41 -18.78 -33.23
C LEU A 16 44.01 -18.24 -34.55
N LEU A 17 45.16 -18.73 -34.98
CA LEU A 17 45.77 -18.33 -36.26
C LEU A 17 45.03 -18.90 -37.48
N LYS A 18 44.20 -19.93 -37.30
CA LYS A 18 43.38 -20.54 -38.36
C LYS A 18 41.93 -20.02 -38.37
N MET A 19 41.52 -19.31 -37.32
CA MET A 19 40.19 -18.75 -37.18
C MET A 19 40.13 -17.32 -37.72
N LYS A 20 38.96 -16.95 -38.24
CA LYS A 20 38.62 -15.55 -38.52
C LYS A 20 38.07 -14.90 -37.26
N ILE A 21 38.19 -13.58 -37.16
CA ILE A 21 37.61 -12.81 -36.04
C ILE A 21 36.10 -13.05 -35.94
N SER A 22 35.41 -13.19 -37.08
CA SER A 22 33.99 -13.54 -37.15
C SER A 22 33.64 -14.86 -36.49
N ASP A 23 34.57 -15.81 -36.42
CA ASP A 23 34.36 -17.13 -35.82
C ASP A 23 34.35 -17.05 -34.29
N LEU A 24 34.89 -15.96 -33.72
CA LEU A 24 34.90 -15.69 -32.29
C LEU A 24 33.73 -14.81 -31.84
N GLU A 25 32.95 -14.23 -32.74
CA GLU A 25 31.86 -13.31 -32.38
C GLU A 25 30.59 -14.06 -32.00
N SER A 26 29.93 -13.62 -30.92
CA SER A 26 28.63 -14.17 -30.55
C SER A 26 27.48 -13.43 -31.27
N GLY A 27 27.06 -13.96 -32.42
CA GLY A 27 25.67 -14.08 -32.90
C GLY A 27 24.71 -12.87 -32.98
N LYS A 28 25.01 -11.66 -32.51
CA LYS A 28 24.07 -10.52 -32.54
C LYS A 28 24.60 -9.24 -33.20
N LYS A 29 25.88 -9.17 -33.61
CA LYS A 29 26.50 -7.96 -34.18
C LYS A 29 27.51 -8.19 -35.33
N THR A 30 27.39 -9.24 -36.13
CA THR A 30 28.28 -9.51 -37.29
C THR A 30 28.31 -8.39 -38.35
N LYS A 31 27.36 -7.43 -38.33
CA LYS A 31 27.39 -6.23 -39.18
C LYS A 31 28.35 -5.13 -38.69
N SER A 32 28.99 -5.27 -37.52
CA SER A 32 29.85 -4.24 -36.92
C SER A 32 31.35 -4.46 -37.19
N THR A 33 31.82 -5.69 -37.39
CA THR A 33 33.25 -6.02 -37.64
C THR A 33 33.77 -5.41 -38.93
N ALA A 34 33.01 -5.52 -40.02
CA ALA A 34 33.36 -4.92 -41.30
C ALA A 34 33.39 -3.39 -41.21
N LYS A 35 32.48 -2.80 -40.43
CA LYS A 35 32.44 -1.35 -40.17
C LYS A 35 33.67 -0.89 -39.38
N HIS A 36 34.03 -1.61 -38.31
CA HIS A 36 35.21 -1.28 -37.52
C HIS A 36 36.51 -1.50 -38.30
N LEU A 37 36.59 -2.54 -39.13
CA LEU A 37 37.74 -2.74 -40.04
C LEU A 37 37.87 -1.59 -41.05
N LEU A 38 36.75 -1.08 -41.56
CA LEU A 38 36.74 0.08 -42.45
C LEU A 38 37.16 1.37 -41.72
N GLU A 39 36.67 1.58 -40.49
CA GLU A 39 37.07 2.70 -39.62
C GLU A 39 38.57 2.64 -39.30
N ILE A 40 39.09 1.49 -38.90
CA ILE A 40 40.53 1.28 -38.63
C ILE A 40 41.36 1.62 -39.87
N LYS A 41 40.91 1.21 -41.06
CA LYS A 41 41.63 1.44 -42.32
C LYS A 41 41.60 2.92 -42.76
N ASN A 42 40.49 3.62 -42.50
CA ASN A 42 40.29 4.99 -42.96
C ASN A 42 40.81 6.04 -41.96
N ILE A 43 40.61 5.81 -40.67
CA ILE A 43 40.89 6.77 -39.58
C ILE A 43 42.22 6.42 -38.88
N GLY A 44 42.62 5.15 -38.91
CA GLY A 44 43.86 4.67 -38.30
C GLY A 44 43.65 4.02 -36.92
N GLU A 45 42.48 4.15 -36.31
CA GLU A 45 42.14 3.54 -35.03
C GLU A 45 40.63 3.27 -34.89
N SER A 46 40.24 2.38 -33.97
CA SER A 46 38.85 2.18 -33.57
C SER A 46 38.77 1.59 -32.16
N ARG A 47 37.81 2.06 -31.37
CA ARG A 47 37.51 1.53 -30.03
C ARG A 47 36.04 1.18 -29.94
N PHE A 48 35.72 -0.06 -29.59
CA PHE A 48 34.36 -0.56 -29.61
C PHE A 48 34.13 -1.68 -28.61
N PHE A 49 32.86 -1.91 -28.29
CA PHE A 49 32.40 -2.99 -27.41
C PHE A 49 31.77 -4.11 -28.23
N THR A 50 32.23 -5.33 -28.04
CA THR A 50 31.69 -6.51 -28.71
C THR A 50 31.61 -7.70 -27.74
N GLN A 51 30.95 -8.77 -28.18
CA GLN A 51 30.86 -10.00 -27.43
C GLN A 51 31.59 -11.11 -28.18
N GLN A 52 32.39 -11.87 -27.46
CA GLN A 52 33.10 -13.02 -28.00
C GLN A 52 32.71 -14.31 -27.30
N ARG A 53 32.71 -15.40 -28.06
CA ARG A 53 32.46 -16.75 -27.56
C ARG A 53 33.79 -17.44 -27.29
N LYS A 54 34.00 -17.84 -26.05
CA LYS A 54 35.11 -18.69 -25.63
C LYS A 54 34.98 -20.10 -26.23
N LYS A 55 36.08 -20.87 -26.20
CA LYS A 55 36.11 -22.27 -26.66
C LYS A 55 35.11 -23.17 -25.93
N ASP A 56 34.85 -22.89 -24.66
CA ASP A 56 33.89 -23.61 -23.82
C ASP A 56 32.43 -23.16 -24.05
N GLY A 57 32.20 -22.19 -24.95
CA GLY A 57 30.88 -21.68 -25.30
C GLY A 57 30.42 -20.46 -24.48
N HIS A 58 31.12 -20.08 -23.41
CA HIS A 58 30.77 -18.89 -22.63
C HIS A 58 30.96 -17.61 -23.46
N ILE A 59 30.03 -16.67 -23.29
CA ILE A 59 30.12 -15.36 -23.93
C ILE A 59 30.76 -14.38 -22.94
N ILE A 60 31.75 -13.63 -23.42
CA ILE A 60 32.34 -12.51 -22.68
C ILE A 60 32.08 -11.20 -23.40
N ASP A 61 31.85 -10.17 -22.61
CA ASP A 61 31.83 -8.80 -23.08
C ASP A 61 33.25 -8.26 -23.08
N ILE A 62 33.69 -7.78 -24.25
CA ILE A 62 35.02 -7.21 -24.41
C ILE A 62 34.96 -5.78 -24.93
N GLU A 63 35.92 -5.00 -24.48
CA GLU A 63 36.32 -3.75 -25.07
C GLU A 63 37.54 -4.01 -25.97
N ALA A 64 37.42 -3.69 -27.26
CA ALA A 64 38.49 -3.80 -28.22
C ALA A 64 38.98 -2.41 -28.63
N SER A 65 40.29 -2.19 -28.57
CA SER A 65 40.97 -1.01 -29.11
C SER A 65 41.95 -1.45 -30.19
N ALA A 66 41.68 -1.04 -31.43
CA ALA A 66 42.43 -1.40 -32.61
C ALA A 66 43.16 -0.19 -33.20
N ASN A 67 44.42 -0.35 -33.58
CA ASN A 67 45.26 0.68 -34.18
C ASN A 67 45.93 0.16 -35.45
N PHE A 68 45.89 0.93 -36.52
CA PHE A 68 46.50 0.62 -37.81
C PHE A 68 47.91 1.22 -37.91
N ALA A 69 48.92 0.36 -37.91
CA ALA A 69 50.31 0.76 -38.08
C ALA A 69 50.71 0.73 -39.56
N LYS A 70 50.47 1.84 -40.26
CA LYS A 70 50.85 2.00 -41.68
C LYS A 70 52.36 1.79 -41.89
N TYR A 71 53.19 2.22 -40.94
CA TYR A 71 54.66 2.12 -40.99
C TYR A 71 55.20 0.71 -40.75
N LEU A 72 54.37 -0.25 -40.32
CA LEU A 72 54.74 -1.66 -40.10
C LEU A 72 54.15 -2.59 -41.16
N GLY A 73 53.96 -2.10 -42.39
CA GLY A 73 53.41 -2.91 -43.49
C GLY A 73 51.88 -3.09 -43.42
N GLY A 74 51.16 -2.18 -42.77
CA GLY A 74 49.70 -2.20 -42.72
C GLY A 74 49.11 -3.19 -41.70
N LEU A 75 49.82 -3.43 -40.59
CA LEU A 75 49.35 -4.29 -39.52
C LEU A 75 48.33 -3.57 -38.62
N VAL A 76 47.39 -4.34 -38.07
CA VAL A 76 46.43 -3.87 -37.04
C VAL A 76 46.80 -4.48 -35.69
N PHE A 77 47.04 -3.63 -34.71
CA PHE A 77 47.23 -4.03 -33.31
C PHE A 77 45.91 -3.91 -32.56
N VAL A 78 45.50 -4.96 -31.87
CA VAL A 78 44.24 -4.97 -31.10
C VAL A 78 44.54 -5.30 -29.64
N PHE A 79 44.11 -4.41 -28.74
CA PHE A 79 44.06 -4.63 -27.30
C PHE A 79 42.64 -5.01 -26.91
N ILE A 80 42.52 -6.07 -26.10
CA ILE A 80 41.24 -6.62 -25.67
C ILE A 80 41.22 -6.61 -24.15
N ARG A 81 40.18 -6.00 -23.59
CA ARG A 81 39.89 -5.99 -22.16
C ARG A 81 38.57 -6.70 -21.91
N ASP A 82 38.59 -7.68 -21.02
CA ASP A 82 37.37 -8.29 -20.50
C ASP A 82 36.66 -7.28 -19.59
N ILE A 83 35.40 -7.00 -19.88
CA ILE A 83 34.55 -6.08 -19.12
C ILE A 83 33.28 -6.77 -18.61
N THR A 84 33.25 -8.11 -18.63
CA THR A 84 32.09 -8.92 -18.25
C THR A 84 31.68 -8.64 -16.80
N ASP A 85 32.61 -8.75 -15.85
CA ASP A 85 32.35 -8.51 -14.43
C ASP A 85 31.88 -7.07 -14.16
N SER A 86 32.46 -6.10 -14.87
CA SER A 86 32.07 -4.69 -14.74
C SER A 86 30.64 -4.45 -15.21
N LYS A 87 30.22 -5.06 -16.33
CA LYS A 87 28.85 -4.95 -16.83
C LYS A 87 27.84 -5.66 -15.94
N VAL A 88 28.19 -6.84 -15.42
CA VAL A 88 27.34 -7.57 -14.48
C VAL A 88 27.11 -6.75 -13.21
N ALA A 89 28.17 -6.18 -12.63
CA ALA A 89 28.07 -5.33 -11.45
C ALA A 89 27.23 -4.05 -11.70
N GLU A 90 27.39 -3.42 -12.86
CA GLU A 90 26.60 -2.24 -13.24
C GLU A 90 25.11 -2.58 -13.42
N ASP A 91 24.79 -3.70 -14.06
CA ASP A 91 23.43 -4.19 -14.22
C ASP A 91 22.78 -4.54 -12.87
N GLU A 92 23.52 -5.19 -11.97
CA GLU A 92 23.07 -5.50 -10.60
C GLU A 92 22.83 -4.22 -9.80
N LEU A 93 23.76 -3.26 -9.83
CA LEU A 93 23.57 -1.96 -9.18
C LEU A 93 22.35 -1.21 -9.72
N THR A 94 22.13 -1.26 -11.03
CA THR A 94 20.98 -0.61 -11.67
C THR A 94 19.67 -1.28 -11.25
N LYS A 95 19.62 -2.61 -11.23
CA LYS A 95 18.46 -3.38 -10.73
C LYS A 95 18.18 -3.10 -9.26
N ASN A 96 19.22 -3.10 -8.43
CA ASN A 96 19.09 -2.81 -7.00
C ASN A 96 18.61 -1.38 -6.75
N ARG A 97 19.15 -0.39 -7.47
CA ARG A 97 18.68 1.01 -7.41
C ARG A 97 17.22 1.14 -7.82
N ALA A 98 16.80 0.47 -8.88
CA ALA A 98 15.41 0.49 -9.33
C ALA A 98 14.48 -0.16 -8.29
N ALA A 99 14.88 -1.29 -7.71
CA ALA A 99 14.12 -1.96 -6.65
C ALA A 99 14.00 -1.09 -5.39
N SER A 100 15.12 -0.53 -4.90
CA SER A 100 15.14 0.37 -3.74
C SER A 100 14.30 1.62 -3.97
N LYS A 101 14.39 2.23 -5.17
CA LYS A 101 13.55 3.38 -5.53
C LYS A 101 12.06 3.04 -5.46
N LYS A 102 11.66 1.88 -6.00
CA LYS A 102 10.27 1.41 -5.95
C LYS A 102 9.79 1.18 -4.51
N ILE A 103 10.63 0.63 -3.64
CA ILE A 103 10.33 0.44 -2.22
C ILE A 103 10.11 1.80 -1.54
N LEU A 104 11.01 2.76 -1.76
CA LEU A 104 10.91 4.10 -1.19
C LEU A 104 9.65 4.83 -1.67
N GLU A 105 9.32 4.76 -2.96
CA GLU A 105 8.10 5.36 -3.52
C GLU A 105 6.83 4.76 -2.90
N THR A 106 6.82 3.44 -2.69
CA THR A 106 5.70 2.74 -2.04
C THR A 106 5.56 3.18 -0.57
N GLN A 107 6.67 3.18 0.18
CA GLN A 107 6.69 3.64 1.58
C GLN A 107 6.26 5.11 1.72
N LEU A 108 6.69 5.96 0.79
CA LEU A 108 6.33 7.37 0.79
C LEU A 108 4.84 7.57 0.49
N ALA A 109 4.29 6.83 -0.48
CA ALA A 109 2.86 6.85 -0.78
C ALA A 109 2.02 6.39 0.42
N ASP A 110 2.46 5.32 1.11
CA ASP A 110 1.84 4.85 2.36
C ASP A 110 1.90 5.94 3.43
N SER A 111 3.07 6.56 3.65
CA SER A 111 3.22 7.64 4.63
C SER A 111 2.33 8.85 4.33
N TYR A 112 2.20 9.25 3.07
CA TYR A 112 1.29 10.34 2.68
C TYR A 112 -0.18 9.95 2.87
N LYS A 113 -0.55 8.69 2.59
CA LYS A 113 -1.88 8.16 2.91
C LYS A 113 -2.13 8.24 4.41
N HIS A 114 -1.18 7.81 5.24
CA HIS A 114 -1.25 7.90 6.70
C HIS A 114 -1.40 9.34 7.21
N LEU A 115 -0.60 10.28 6.69
CA LEU A 115 -0.68 11.70 7.04
C LEU A 115 -2.01 12.34 6.61
N GLY A 116 -2.49 12.02 5.40
CA GLY A 116 -3.79 12.47 4.91
C GLY A 116 -4.94 11.98 5.80
N LEU A 117 -4.84 10.74 6.28
CA LEU A 117 -5.77 10.20 7.28
C LEU A 117 -5.67 11.00 8.58
N ILE A 118 -4.48 11.17 9.18
CA ILE A 118 -4.30 11.91 10.43
C ILE A 118 -4.86 13.34 10.34
N ASN A 119 -4.58 14.06 9.25
CA ASN A 119 -5.07 15.42 9.07
C ASN A 119 -6.61 15.48 8.97
N ARG A 120 -7.23 14.55 8.23
CA ARG A 120 -8.69 14.45 8.17
C ARG A 120 -9.29 14.12 9.55
N LYS A 121 -8.62 13.26 10.32
CA LYS A 121 -9.00 12.90 11.69
C LYS A 121 -8.98 14.14 12.59
N ILE A 122 -7.93 14.97 12.54
CA ILE A 122 -7.81 16.21 13.33
C ILE A 122 -8.94 17.20 13.02
N SER A 123 -9.23 17.45 11.74
CA SER A 123 -10.30 18.38 11.35
C SER A 123 -11.67 17.95 11.89
N LEU A 124 -12.00 16.66 11.78
CA LEU A 124 -13.26 16.11 12.31
C LEU A 124 -13.35 16.24 13.83
N LEU A 125 -12.24 16.01 14.54
CA LEU A 125 -12.19 16.17 15.99
C LEU A 125 -12.32 17.63 16.42
N LEU A 126 -11.74 18.57 15.67
CA LEU A 126 -11.90 19.99 15.90
C LEU A 126 -13.35 20.44 15.69
N GLU A 127 -14.07 19.88 14.71
CA GLU A 127 -15.49 20.15 14.49
C GLU A 127 -16.36 19.70 15.68
N LEU A 128 -16.08 18.52 16.25
CA LEU A 128 -16.76 18.05 17.47
C LEU A 128 -16.56 18.98 18.68
N GLY A 129 -15.45 19.73 18.72
CA GLY A 129 -15.14 20.69 19.77
C GLY A 129 -15.87 22.04 19.64
N LYS A 130 -16.41 22.37 18.47
CA LYS A 130 -17.04 23.67 18.17
C LYS A 130 -18.52 23.76 18.61
N PHE A 131 -19.13 22.66 19.05
CA PHE A 131 -20.53 22.66 19.40
C PHE A 131 -20.83 23.51 20.64
N PRO A 132 -21.82 24.42 20.57
CA PRO A 132 -22.19 25.24 21.72
C PRO A 132 -22.75 24.38 22.85
N LYS A 133 -22.42 24.73 24.10
CA LYS A 133 -22.95 24.09 25.33
C LYS A 133 -24.41 24.49 25.57
N SER A 134 -25.29 24.19 24.62
CA SER A 134 -26.70 24.56 24.70
C SER A 134 -27.60 23.36 24.40
N LYS A 135 -28.68 23.22 25.19
CA LYS A 135 -29.71 22.21 24.97
C LYS A 135 -30.47 22.40 23.65
N LYS A 136 -30.41 23.60 23.06
CA LYS A 136 -31.12 23.98 21.83
C LYS A 136 -30.66 23.17 20.61
N TYR A 137 -29.40 22.74 20.58
CA TYR A 137 -28.77 22.08 19.41
C TYR A 137 -28.53 20.58 19.64
N ARG A 138 -29.24 19.96 20.60
CA ARG A 138 -28.98 18.57 20.96
C ARG A 138 -29.16 17.60 19.80
N GLN A 139 -30.26 17.74 19.05
CA GLN A 139 -30.52 16.84 17.93
C GLN A 139 -29.49 17.03 16.81
N ASP A 140 -29.12 18.27 16.51
CA ASP A 140 -28.10 18.57 15.50
C ASP A 140 -26.75 17.93 15.84
N VAL A 141 -26.33 17.97 17.11
CA VAL A 141 -25.10 17.31 17.58
C VAL A 141 -25.18 15.79 17.41
N ILE A 142 -26.31 15.19 17.77
CA ILE A 142 -26.54 13.74 17.68
C ILE A 142 -26.47 13.30 16.21
N ASP A 143 -27.23 13.96 15.34
CA ASP A 143 -27.32 13.61 13.92
C ASP A 143 -25.98 13.84 13.22
N HIS A 144 -25.27 14.93 13.56
CA HIS A 144 -23.96 15.20 13.00
C HIS A 144 -22.94 14.13 13.39
N ILE A 145 -22.89 13.72 14.67
CA ILE A 145 -21.98 12.65 15.13
C ILE A 145 -22.27 11.34 14.39
N LEU A 146 -23.54 10.97 14.25
CA LEU A 146 -23.91 9.75 13.52
C LEU A 146 -23.49 9.84 12.05
N ASN A 147 -23.77 10.96 11.38
CA ASN A 147 -23.39 11.19 9.99
C ASN A 147 -21.86 11.12 9.80
N LEU A 148 -21.08 11.68 10.72
CA LEU A 148 -19.62 11.56 10.67
C LEU A 148 -19.17 10.11 10.79
N ALA A 149 -19.69 9.36 11.77
CA ALA A 149 -19.36 7.95 11.96
C ALA A 149 -19.68 7.11 10.70
N MET A 150 -20.83 7.36 10.08
CA MET A 150 -21.24 6.70 8.84
C MET A 150 -20.38 7.11 7.64
N ASN A 151 -20.02 8.39 7.51
CA ASN A 151 -19.16 8.86 6.42
C ASN A 151 -17.73 8.32 6.52
N ILE A 152 -17.21 8.17 7.74
CA ILE A 152 -15.91 7.56 8.01
C ILE A 152 -15.94 6.09 7.61
N SER A 153 -16.91 5.36 8.13
CA SER A 153 -17.00 3.90 7.97
C SER A 153 -17.62 3.45 6.65
N LYS A 154 -18.25 4.37 5.90
CA LYS A 154 -19.11 4.10 4.74
C LYS A 154 -20.25 3.12 5.05
N ALA A 155 -20.73 3.11 6.29
CA ALA A 155 -21.82 2.24 6.70
C ALA A 155 -23.13 2.66 6.00
N PRO A 156 -23.85 1.74 5.33
CA PRO A 156 -25.18 2.03 4.78
C PRO A 156 -26.23 2.28 5.87
N THR A 157 -26.02 1.74 7.07
CA THR A 157 -26.95 1.83 8.19
C THR A 157 -26.24 2.28 9.44
N GLY A 158 -26.84 3.21 10.18
CA GLY A 158 -26.26 3.71 11.41
C GLY A 158 -27.32 4.09 12.44
N TYR A 159 -27.07 3.75 13.70
CA TYR A 159 -27.93 4.11 14.84
C TYR A 159 -27.09 4.68 15.97
N LEU A 160 -27.60 5.72 16.63
CA LEU A 160 -27.00 6.27 17.84
C LEU A 160 -27.96 6.04 19.01
N TYR A 161 -27.46 5.39 20.05
CA TYR A 161 -28.20 5.08 21.26
C TYR A 161 -27.64 5.81 22.47
N GLY A 162 -28.53 6.26 23.34
CA GLY A 162 -28.20 6.82 24.66
C GLY A 162 -28.71 5.93 25.78
N SER A 163 -27.91 5.76 26.82
CA SER A 163 -28.29 5.04 28.03
C SER A 163 -29.43 5.77 28.76
N GLN A 164 -30.40 4.98 29.21
CA GLN A 164 -31.53 5.39 30.01
C GLN A 164 -31.51 4.66 31.36
N LYS A 165 -32.46 5.00 32.25
CA LYS A 165 -32.59 4.31 33.54
C LYS A 165 -32.81 2.79 33.32
N LYS A 166 -32.29 1.98 34.25
CA LYS A 166 -32.48 0.51 34.31
C LYS A 166 -31.85 -0.28 33.14
N GLY A 167 -30.70 0.15 32.60
CA GLY A 167 -29.96 -0.60 31.58
C GLY A 167 -30.63 -0.63 30.19
N LYS A 168 -31.55 0.30 29.95
CA LYS A 168 -32.20 0.49 28.65
C LYS A 168 -31.40 1.46 27.79
N PHE A 169 -31.41 1.26 26.49
CA PHE A 169 -30.82 2.17 25.52
C PHE A 169 -31.91 2.70 24.60
N GLY A 170 -32.08 4.02 24.59
CA GLY A 170 -33.04 4.70 23.73
C GLY A 170 -32.37 5.18 22.45
N LEU A 171 -33.05 5.00 21.32
CA LEU A 171 -32.61 5.49 20.02
C LEU A 171 -32.65 7.02 20.02
N LEU A 172 -31.51 7.64 19.70
CA LEU A 172 -31.33 9.09 19.62
C LEU A 172 -31.30 9.59 18.17
N SER A 173 -30.75 8.79 17.25
CA SER A 173 -30.75 9.07 15.81
C SER A 173 -30.55 7.78 15.02
N TYR A 174 -31.03 7.78 13.78
CA TYR A 174 -30.96 6.65 12.86
C TYR A 174 -30.82 7.10 11.41
N LYS A 175 -30.21 6.24 10.59
CA LYS A 175 -30.06 6.41 9.14
C LYS A 175 -30.05 5.04 8.45
N GLY A 176 -30.51 5.03 7.20
CA GLY A 176 -30.50 3.84 6.36
C GLY A 176 -31.64 2.86 6.60
N ILE A 177 -32.72 3.29 7.25
CA ILE A 177 -33.96 2.52 7.42
C ILE A 177 -35.18 3.42 7.20
N GLU A 178 -36.33 2.81 6.93
CA GLU A 178 -37.60 3.52 6.81
C GLU A 178 -38.14 3.97 8.18
N GLU A 179 -38.92 5.05 8.19
CA GLU A 179 -39.40 5.66 9.43
C GLU A 179 -40.33 4.74 10.23
N GLU A 180 -41.14 3.92 9.55
CA GLU A 180 -42.07 2.98 10.18
C GLU A 180 -41.36 1.88 10.96
N GLN A 181 -40.12 1.56 10.57
CA GLN A 181 -39.35 0.46 11.17
C GLN A 181 -38.69 0.87 12.49
N LYS A 182 -38.52 2.18 12.75
CA LYS A 182 -37.80 2.68 13.93
C LYS A 182 -38.43 2.27 15.26
N GLU A 183 -39.75 2.06 15.29
CA GLU A 183 -40.47 1.70 16.52
C GLU A 183 -40.01 0.35 17.08
N LYS A 184 -39.55 -0.58 16.23
CA LYS A 184 -39.01 -1.88 16.65
C LYS A 184 -37.69 -1.78 17.42
N ILE A 185 -36.92 -0.71 17.18
CA ILE A 185 -35.57 -0.51 17.75
C ILE A 185 -35.48 0.72 18.64
N LYS A 186 -36.60 1.36 18.95
CA LYS A 186 -36.67 2.62 19.70
C LYS A 186 -36.07 2.53 21.09
N VAL A 187 -36.26 1.38 21.75
CA VAL A 187 -35.66 1.07 23.05
C VAL A 187 -35.23 -0.38 23.05
N ILE A 188 -33.97 -0.62 23.40
CA ILE A 188 -33.37 -1.97 23.45
C ILE A 188 -32.64 -2.19 24.78
N THR A 189 -32.42 -3.46 25.12
CA THR A 189 -31.77 -3.91 26.35
C THR A 189 -30.86 -5.11 26.08
N SER A 190 -29.99 -5.46 27.03
CA SER A 190 -29.17 -6.67 26.92
C SER A 190 -29.96 -7.98 26.86
N GLN A 191 -31.26 -7.96 27.20
CA GLN A 191 -32.15 -9.11 27.04
C GLN A 191 -32.71 -9.24 25.63
N THR A 192 -32.78 -8.14 24.88
CA THR A 192 -33.34 -8.11 23.51
C THR A 192 -32.26 -8.13 22.44
N VAL A 193 -31.04 -7.69 22.77
CA VAL A 193 -29.89 -7.61 21.85
C VAL A 193 -28.65 -8.08 22.60
N GLY A 194 -28.15 -9.28 22.26
CA GLY A 194 -27.05 -9.94 23.00
C GLY A 194 -25.73 -9.18 22.93
N LEU A 195 -25.47 -8.49 21.82
CA LEU A 195 -24.34 -7.57 21.61
C LEU A 195 -24.15 -6.60 22.78
N LEU A 196 -25.22 -6.11 23.40
CA LEU A 196 -25.14 -5.15 24.50
C LEU A 196 -24.45 -5.75 25.73
N THR A 197 -24.58 -7.06 25.97
CA THR A 197 -23.89 -7.74 27.07
C THR A 197 -22.38 -7.66 26.89
N HIS A 198 -21.89 -7.87 25.67
CA HIS A 198 -20.47 -7.72 25.33
C HIS A 198 -20.03 -6.26 25.46
N LEU A 199 -20.81 -5.32 24.92
CA LEU A 199 -20.47 -3.91 24.93
C LEU A 199 -20.41 -3.31 26.34
N ILE A 200 -21.33 -3.70 27.23
CA ILE A 200 -21.36 -3.28 28.64
C ILE A 200 -20.14 -3.84 29.39
N LYS A 201 -19.75 -5.10 29.11
CA LYS A 201 -18.63 -5.77 29.76
C LYS A 201 -17.28 -5.21 29.31
N GLU A 202 -17.08 -5.10 28.00
CA GLU A 202 -15.78 -4.76 27.42
C GLU A 202 -15.56 -3.26 27.33
N LYS A 203 -16.61 -2.47 27.06
CA LYS A 203 -16.56 -1.01 26.86
C LYS A 203 -15.53 -0.60 25.80
N LYS A 204 -15.33 -1.44 24.80
CA LYS A 204 -14.44 -1.23 23.65
C LYS A 204 -15.22 -1.36 22.35
N LEU A 205 -14.61 -0.93 21.26
CA LEU A 205 -15.13 -1.16 19.92
C LEU A 205 -15.32 -2.67 19.70
N ILE A 206 -16.52 -3.08 19.29
CA ILE A 206 -16.85 -4.47 18.96
C ILE A 206 -17.28 -4.54 17.52
N SER A 207 -16.80 -5.56 16.81
CA SER A 207 -17.26 -5.86 15.46
C SER A 207 -17.40 -7.35 15.24
N GLY A 208 -18.28 -7.72 14.33
CA GLY A 208 -18.51 -9.12 14.03
C GLY A 208 -19.77 -9.38 13.23
N ASP A 209 -20.03 -10.66 13.04
CA ASP A 209 -21.22 -11.12 12.33
C ASP A 209 -22.47 -10.93 13.20
N ILE A 210 -23.57 -10.46 12.61
CA ILE A 210 -24.82 -10.16 13.33
C ILE A 210 -25.30 -11.35 14.15
N LYS A 211 -25.34 -12.55 13.54
CA LYS A 211 -25.85 -13.78 14.17
C LYS A 211 -25.02 -14.21 15.37
N ARG A 212 -23.70 -13.99 15.32
CA ARG A 212 -22.79 -14.40 16.39
C ARG A 212 -22.99 -13.58 17.67
N TYR A 213 -23.44 -12.34 17.52
CA TYR A 213 -23.65 -11.41 18.63
C TYR A 213 -25.13 -11.16 18.92
N GLU A 214 -26.04 -11.98 18.39
CA GLU A 214 -27.49 -11.90 18.63
C GLU A 214 -28.03 -10.46 18.41
N ALA A 215 -27.63 -9.85 17.28
CA ALA A 215 -27.94 -8.46 16.92
C ALA A 215 -29.05 -8.35 15.85
N GLU A 216 -29.82 -9.41 15.60
CA GLU A 216 -30.80 -9.51 14.51
C GLU A 216 -31.91 -8.46 14.60
N LEU A 217 -32.27 -8.03 15.82
CA LEU A 217 -33.26 -6.97 16.01
C LEU A 217 -32.86 -5.65 15.34
N LEU A 218 -31.56 -5.44 15.11
CA LEU A 218 -31.01 -4.24 14.46
C LEU A 218 -30.97 -4.35 12.92
N VAL A 219 -31.34 -5.48 12.33
CA VAL A 219 -31.21 -5.77 10.88
C VAL A 219 -32.51 -5.45 10.11
N LEU A 220 -33.17 -4.36 10.47
CA LEU A 220 -34.57 -4.06 10.14
C LEU A 220 -35.01 -4.17 8.66
N ASP A 221 -34.08 -4.10 7.69
CA ASP A 221 -34.41 -4.31 6.26
C ASP A 221 -33.18 -4.51 5.37
N ASN A 222 -32.04 -3.99 5.79
CA ASN A 222 -30.80 -4.18 5.07
C ASN A 222 -30.30 -5.59 5.33
N LYS A 223 -29.88 -6.31 4.30
CA LYS A 223 -29.18 -7.61 4.39
C LYS A 223 -27.85 -7.46 5.13
N LEU A 224 -27.88 -7.02 6.38
CA LEU A 224 -26.72 -6.76 7.22
C LEU A 224 -26.20 -8.10 7.69
N GLU A 225 -24.95 -8.37 7.38
CA GLU A 225 -24.25 -9.57 7.81
C GLU A 225 -23.22 -9.24 8.88
N TYR A 226 -22.73 -8.00 8.89
CA TYR A 226 -21.63 -7.55 9.73
C TYR A 226 -21.95 -6.20 10.39
N PHE A 227 -21.36 -5.93 11.55
CA PHE A 227 -21.48 -4.65 12.24
C PHE A 227 -20.17 -4.18 12.87
N VAL A 228 -20.13 -2.88 13.14
CA VAL A 228 -19.15 -2.22 14.01
C VAL A 228 -19.91 -1.40 15.04
N THR A 229 -19.53 -1.49 16.31
CA THR A 229 -20.14 -0.73 17.40
C THR A 229 -19.12 0.06 18.19
N LEU A 230 -19.46 1.31 18.46
CA LEU A 230 -18.60 2.28 19.13
C LEU A 230 -19.18 2.60 20.50
N PRO A 231 -18.52 2.25 21.62
CA PRO A 231 -19.00 2.59 22.95
C PRO A 231 -18.88 4.10 23.17
N LEU A 232 -19.94 4.73 23.66
CA LEU A 232 -19.93 6.13 24.07
C LEU A 232 -19.91 6.20 25.60
N SER A 233 -18.81 6.71 26.15
CA SER A 233 -18.54 6.67 27.58
C SER A 233 -18.96 7.94 28.30
N LYS A 234 -19.42 7.81 29.54
CA LYS A 234 -19.56 8.92 30.49
C LYS A 234 -18.85 8.53 31.78
N GLY A 235 -17.65 9.09 31.99
CA GLY A 235 -16.77 8.62 33.05
C GLY A 235 -16.42 7.14 32.83
N THR A 236 -16.72 6.29 33.81
CA THR A 236 -16.44 4.84 33.74
C THR A 236 -17.61 4.01 33.23
N ALA A 237 -18.77 4.62 32.96
CA ALA A 237 -19.99 3.95 32.53
C ALA A 237 -20.21 4.05 31.01
N LEU A 238 -20.90 3.06 30.45
CA LEU A 238 -21.39 3.10 29.07
C LEU A 238 -22.61 4.02 29.01
N GLY A 239 -22.40 5.25 28.54
CA GLY A 239 -23.42 6.28 28.41
C GLY A 239 -24.28 6.13 27.14
N GLY A 240 -23.84 5.35 26.16
CA GLY A 240 -24.50 5.12 24.89
C GLY A 240 -23.62 4.32 23.94
N PHE A 241 -24.04 4.18 22.69
CA PHE A 241 -23.20 3.60 21.64
C PHE A 241 -23.66 4.00 20.25
N ILE A 242 -22.78 3.85 19.26
CA ILE A 242 -23.10 3.95 17.84
C ILE A 242 -23.05 2.55 17.24
N PHE A 243 -24.07 2.14 16.52
CA PHE A 243 -24.10 0.93 15.72
C PHE A 243 -23.96 1.29 14.25
N LEU A 244 -23.08 0.58 13.53
CA LEU A 244 -22.82 0.74 12.11
C LEU A 244 -22.99 -0.62 11.44
N GLY A 245 -23.97 -0.76 10.57
CA GLY A 245 -24.33 -2.01 9.90
C GLY A 245 -23.79 -2.10 8.48
N PHE A 246 -23.36 -3.29 8.06
CA PHE A 246 -22.80 -3.56 6.73
C PHE A 246 -23.36 -4.83 6.09
N ASN A 247 -23.54 -4.80 4.76
CA ASN A 247 -24.07 -5.94 4.02
C ASN A 247 -23.06 -7.09 3.83
N LYS A 248 -21.78 -6.87 4.13
CA LYS A 248 -20.70 -7.87 3.97
C LYS A 248 -19.51 -7.58 4.88
N LYS A 249 -18.78 -8.63 5.26
CA LYS A 249 -17.63 -8.60 6.18
C LYS A 249 -16.46 -7.70 5.73
N THR A 250 -16.34 -7.40 4.44
CA THR A 250 -15.19 -6.67 3.85
C THR A 250 -15.30 -5.14 3.91
N SER A 251 -16.11 -4.58 4.80
CA SER A 251 -16.56 -3.18 4.63
C SER A 251 -15.73 -2.10 5.35
N VAL A 252 -14.88 -2.44 6.32
CA VAL A 252 -14.14 -1.42 7.10
C VAL A 252 -12.65 -1.75 7.16
N ASP A 253 -11.81 -0.82 6.70
CA ASP A 253 -10.34 -0.93 6.76
C ASP A 253 -9.86 -0.89 8.22
N THR A 254 -8.74 -1.57 8.53
CA THR A 254 -8.13 -1.59 9.87
C THR A 254 -7.83 -0.17 10.35
N GLN A 255 -7.40 0.71 9.45
CA GLN A 255 -7.12 2.12 9.74
C GLN A 255 -8.35 2.94 10.11
N ASP A 256 -9.51 2.59 9.54
CA ASP A 256 -10.79 3.21 9.86
C ASP A 256 -11.29 2.71 11.23
N MET A 257 -11.06 1.44 11.57
CA MET A 257 -11.40 0.90 12.89
C MET A 257 -10.63 1.58 14.03
N GLU A 258 -9.32 1.75 13.88
CA GLU A 258 -8.51 2.52 14.86
C GLU A 258 -8.98 3.96 14.98
N PHE A 259 -9.43 4.55 13.86
CA PHE A 259 -9.99 5.90 13.93
C PHE A 259 -11.30 5.95 14.70
N LEU A 260 -12.21 5.01 14.41
CA LEU A 260 -13.53 4.99 15.00
C LEU A 260 -13.46 4.85 16.53
N ASP A 261 -12.44 4.16 17.05
CA ASP A 261 -12.17 4.09 18.50
C ASP A 261 -11.79 5.48 19.08
N VAL A 262 -10.85 6.19 18.45
CA VAL A 262 -10.50 7.57 18.84
C VAL A 262 -11.68 8.52 18.68
N PHE A 263 -12.44 8.38 17.60
CA PHE A 263 -13.66 9.14 17.33
C PHE A 263 -14.69 8.92 18.45
N ALA A 264 -14.90 7.67 18.90
CA ALA A 264 -15.83 7.34 19.97
C ALA A 264 -15.51 8.10 21.26
N MET A 265 -14.23 8.24 21.61
CA MET A 265 -13.80 9.02 22.78
C MET A 265 -14.17 10.51 22.65
N HIS A 266 -14.00 11.11 21.48
CA HIS A 266 -14.30 12.52 21.26
C HIS A 266 -15.81 12.77 21.13
N ALA A 267 -16.53 11.88 20.44
CA ALA A 267 -17.99 11.90 20.37
C ALA A 267 -18.61 11.78 21.76
N SER A 268 -18.07 10.90 22.63
CA SER A 268 -18.46 10.79 24.03
C SER A 268 -18.37 12.13 24.75
N ASN A 269 -17.21 12.81 24.63
CA ASN A 269 -16.99 14.11 25.26
C ASN A 269 -17.95 15.19 24.72
N ALA A 270 -18.19 15.23 23.40
CA ALA A 270 -19.12 16.17 22.79
C ALA A 270 -20.56 15.95 23.29
N LEU A 271 -21.03 14.70 23.31
CA LEU A 271 -22.37 14.36 23.77
C LEU A 271 -22.56 14.59 25.28
N VAL A 272 -21.52 14.36 26.10
CA VAL A 272 -21.53 14.71 27.53
C VAL A 272 -21.60 16.23 27.72
N LYS A 273 -20.81 17.02 26.98
CA LYS A 273 -20.85 18.49 27.04
C LYS A 273 -22.21 19.07 26.63
N ALA A 274 -22.88 18.44 25.67
CA ALA A 274 -24.26 18.79 25.28
C ALA A 274 -25.34 18.27 26.26
N GLY A 275 -24.95 17.47 27.25
CA GLY A 275 -25.81 16.87 28.27
C GLY A 275 -26.78 15.81 27.71
N ILE A 276 -26.37 15.12 26.65
CA ILE A 276 -27.12 14.06 25.98
C ILE A 276 -26.88 12.72 26.67
N LEU A 277 -25.61 12.35 26.90
CA LEU A 277 -25.29 11.16 27.68
C LEU A 277 -25.47 11.45 29.17
N LYS A 278 -26.29 10.63 29.82
CA LYS A 278 -26.67 10.77 31.22
C LYS A 278 -25.97 9.76 32.10
#